data_AF-A0A0U5GIR4-F1
#
_entry.id   AF-A0A0U5GIR4-F1
#
_cell.length_a   1.000
_cell.length_b   1.000
_cell.length_c   1.000
_cell.angle_alpha   90.00
_cell.angle_beta   90.00
_cell.angle_gamma   90.00
#
_symmetry.space_group_name_H-M   'P 1'
#
loop_
_entity.id
_entity.type
_entity.pdbx_description
1 polymer ?
#
loop_
_entity_poly.entity_id
_entity_poly.type
_entity_poly.pdbx_seq_one_letter_code
_entity_poly.pdbx_strand_id
1 'polypeptide(L)'
;MFYRYACAPANKDQRRVAKRLQKIQTISIYVWFLTITAVNFSQLLSLPCFDDCCNKLRIWVTKYPIPKTLEAQDRILLKALKKDSKLKRRPRWPSPPPENNYPVQRRLEVTEDTLCPGLQLQISVAPNKTVLEKQQFLENIDGMCKEDDSSITKVTCDEEFTQLLKQPFKKAVLWKKYTQDHPLHGLPSSIPDLLQELRLIGIKELDVYNYAATKTNYPKTLNELIEHFAAPPGTRDPLNCLDIRNLFISRVPAHINDADFLRLSRRRHGSSARASKAKKMRSMLDFADREFLLASSQNSISTLHGDTAGGLTYIIVLSGRKTWYLPRLFDRESSEILATFGSSTPEAYDEFIKIDLRPGDLLVMPPGCPHAVFTPEHSLTFGGAFYTLPLLGSSLRILGIQDRAGHIFSNEDISERDLTNFIEMLKTCEALLREKLLSPGQLASVVSSNTFAEPTDNRLKQTIREQITRLQREVEKRIEQDSSQIHSTTAAHLVSIQHQDR
;
A
#
# COMPACT_ATOMS: atom_id res chain seq x y z
N MET A 1 15.22 -9.97 5.69
CA MET A 1 15.29 -9.56 7.13
C MET A 1 15.83 -10.65 8.09
N PHE A 2 15.45 -11.94 7.97
CA PHE A 2 15.98 -13.06 8.80
C PHE A 2 17.51 -13.18 8.77
N TYR A 3 18.14 -12.88 7.63
CA TYR A 3 19.60 -12.89 7.46
C TYR A 3 20.34 -11.89 8.38
N ARG A 4 19.74 -10.75 8.75
CA ARG A 4 20.34 -9.80 9.70
C ARG A 4 20.40 -10.35 11.13
N TYR A 5 19.57 -11.34 11.46
CA TYR A 5 19.46 -11.92 12.80
C TYR A 5 20.04 -13.34 12.93
N ALA A 6 20.23 -14.06 11.81
CA ALA A 6 20.74 -15.43 11.75
C ALA A 6 22.25 -15.54 11.46
N CYS A 7 22.93 -14.43 11.14
CA CYS A 7 24.39 -14.39 11.12
C CYS A 7 24.96 -14.50 12.53
N ALA A 8 26.14 -15.13 12.67
CA ALA A 8 26.82 -15.16 13.96
C ALA A 8 27.00 -13.70 14.41
N PRO A 9 26.49 -13.30 15.58
CA PRO A 9 26.37 -11.89 15.91
C PRO A 9 27.76 -11.28 16.05
N ALA A 10 28.11 -10.40 15.11
CA ALA A 10 29.44 -9.84 14.94
C ALA A 10 29.75 -8.75 15.97
N ASN A 11 28.72 -8.11 16.54
CA ASN A 11 28.89 -7.04 17.53
C ASN A 11 27.98 -7.21 18.77
N LYS A 12 28.19 -6.36 19.77
CA LYS A 12 27.49 -6.40 21.07
C LYS A 12 25.97 -6.18 20.93
N ASP A 13 25.57 -5.30 20.02
CA ASP A 13 24.16 -4.96 19.80
C ASP A 13 23.42 -6.10 19.09
N GLN A 14 24.03 -6.71 18.08
CA GLN A 14 23.50 -7.92 17.44
C GLN A 14 23.34 -9.06 18.45
N ARG A 15 24.33 -9.26 19.33
CA ARG A 15 24.22 -10.24 20.43
C ARG A 15 23.04 -9.94 21.36
N ARG A 16 22.83 -8.66 21.69
CA ARG A 16 21.71 -8.23 22.54
C ARG A 16 20.36 -8.48 21.87
N VAL A 17 20.21 -8.11 20.60
CA VAL A 17 18.97 -8.32 19.85
C VAL A 17 18.70 -9.82 19.64
N ALA A 18 19.72 -10.62 19.32
CA ALA A 18 19.58 -12.07 19.21
C ALA A 18 19.10 -12.71 20.52
N LYS A 19 19.66 -12.32 21.68
CA LYS A 19 19.19 -12.78 23.00
C LYS A 19 17.74 -12.40 23.26
N ARG A 20 17.34 -11.18 22.88
CA ARG A 20 15.94 -10.71 23.00
C ARG A 20 15.01 -11.56 22.15
N LEU A 21 15.34 -11.76 20.88
CA LEU A 21 14.56 -12.63 19.99
C LEU A 21 14.47 -14.06 20.52
N GLN A 22 15.56 -14.64 20.99
CA GLN A 22 15.54 -15.98 21.59
C GLN A 22 14.60 -16.03 22.80
N LYS A 23 14.60 -15.01 23.67
CA LYS A 23 13.68 -14.94 24.81
C LYS A 23 12.22 -14.89 24.37
N ILE A 24 11.89 -14.11 23.34
CA ILE A 24 10.53 -14.09 22.77
C ILE A 24 10.14 -15.44 22.19
N GLN A 25 11.07 -16.12 21.49
CA GLN A 25 10.84 -17.45 20.94
C GLN A 25 10.49 -18.49 21.99
N THR A 26 11.02 -18.37 23.22
CA THR A 26 10.63 -19.26 24.33
C THR A 26 9.19 -19.06 24.80
N ILE A 27 8.55 -17.93 24.46
CA ILE A 27 7.15 -17.65 24.80
C ILE A 27 6.24 -18.33 23.78
N SER A 28 6.50 -18.09 22.49
CA SER A 28 5.81 -18.74 21.37
C SER A 28 6.58 -18.47 20.09
N ILE A 29 6.58 -19.45 19.18
CA ILE A 29 7.21 -19.30 17.87
C ILE A 29 6.41 -18.33 17.00
N TYR A 30 5.08 -18.31 17.16
CA TYR A 30 4.22 -17.35 16.47
C TYR A 30 4.51 -15.92 16.90
N VAL A 31 4.55 -15.64 18.21
CA VAL A 31 4.91 -14.31 18.74
C VAL A 31 6.31 -13.88 18.29
N TRP A 32 7.22 -14.84 18.13
CA TRP A 32 8.54 -14.59 17.59
C TRP A 32 8.49 -14.14 16.13
N PHE A 33 7.75 -14.82 15.27
CA PHE A 33 7.53 -14.40 13.88
C PHE A 33 6.87 -13.01 13.81
N LEU A 34 5.89 -12.74 14.66
CA LEU A 34 5.29 -11.40 14.75
C LEU A 34 6.35 -10.35 15.08
N THR A 35 7.21 -10.64 16.05
CA THR A 35 8.24 -9.68 16.48
C THR A 35 9.23 -9.39 15.35
N ILE A 36 9.76 -10.41 14.68
CA ILE A 36 10.79 -10.20 13.64
C ILE A 36 10.23 -9.57 12.35
N THR A 37 8.92 -9.62 12.15
CA THR A 37 8.26 -9.03 10.97
C THR A 37 7.72 -7.64 11.25
N ALA A 38 7.32 -7.34 12.49
CA ALA A 38 6.71 -6.07 12.87
C ALA A 38 7.68 -5.07 13.55
N VAL A 39 8.82 -5.53 14.07
CA VAL A 39 9.74 -4.69 14.87
C VAL A 39 11.12 -4.66 14.22
N ASN A 40 11.62 -3.46 13.95
CA ASN A 40 12.94 -3.30 13.36
C ASN A 40 14.07 -3.47 14.40
N PHE A 41 15.31 -3.60 13.91
CA PHE A 41 16.48 -3.87 14.75
C PHE A 41 16.67 -2.82 15.87
N SER A 42 16.58 -1.53 15.52
CA SER A 42 16.80 -0.42 16.45
C SER A 42 15.74 -0.34 17.53
N GLN A 43 14.47 -0.59 17.18
CA GLN A 43 13.37 -0.67 18.13
C GLN A 43 13.59 -1.82 19.11
N LEU A 44 13.93 -3.01 18.62
CA LEU A 44 14.15 -4.16 19.48
C LEU A 44 15.43 -4.04 20.33
N LEU A 45 16.45 -3.33 19.84
CA LEU A 45 17.68 -3.03 20.58
C LEU A 45 17.42 -2.05 21.74
N SER A 46 16.65 -1.00 21.47
CA SER A 46 16.41 0.09 22.42
C SER A 46 15.23 -0.16 23.36
N LEU A 47 14.42 -1.20 23.15
CA LEU A 47 13.21 -1.46 23.93
C LEU A 47 13.49 -1.47 25.46
N PRO A 48 12.97 -0.49 26.21
CA PRO A 48 13.12 -0.44 27.66
C PRO A 48 12.25 -1.52 28.31
N CYS A 49 12.64 -1.96 29.52
CA CYS A 49 11.87 -2.94 30.30
C CYS A 49 11.53 -4.22 29.51
N PHE A 50 12.45 -4.69 28.68
CA PHE A 50 12.24 -5.84 27.79
C PHE A 50 11.72 -7.09 28.51
N ASP A 51 12.22 -7.33 29.72
CA ASP A 51 11.83 -8.48 30.53
C ASP A 51 10.39 -8.39 31.03
N ASP A 52 9.94 -7.19 31.43
CA ASP A 52 8.54 -6.94 31.78
C ASP A 52 7.62 -7.14 30.58
N CYS A 53 8.05 -6.73 29.38
CA CYS A 53 7.32 -6.98 28.15
C CYS A 53 7.20 -8.49 27.88
N CYS A 54 8.27 -9.27 28.05
CA CYS A 54 8.22 -10.72 27.93
C CYS A 54 7.26 -11.36 28.95
N ASN A 55 7.27 -10.90 30.20
CA ASN A 55 6.35 -11.41 31.23
C ASN A 55 4.89 -11.10 30.88
N LYS A 56 4.61 -9.88 30.40
CA LYS A 56 3.28 -9.49 29.92
C LYS A 56 2.83 -10.31 28.72
N LEU A 57 3.73 -10.61 27.78
CA LEU A 57 3.46 -11.47 26.64
C LEU A 57 3.12 -12.90 27.09
N ARG A 58 3.84 -13.48 28.06
CA ARG A 58 3.52 -14.80 28.61
C ARG A 58 2.12 -14.85 29.23
N ILE A 59 1.77 -13.84 30.04
CA ILE A 59 0.44 -13.73 30.62
C ILE A 59 -0.62 -13.63 29.51
N TRP A 60 -0.35 -12.84 28.48
CA TRP A 60 -1.26 -12.69 27.34
C TRP A 60 -1.45 -13.99 26.56
N VAL A 61 -0.37 -14.69 26.20
CA VAL A 61 -0.45 -15.98 25.47
C VAL A 61 -1.14 -17.04 26.32
N THR A 62 -0.98 -17.01 27.64
CA THR A 62 -1.70 -17.92 28.55
C THR A 62 -3.20 -17.62 28.56
N LYS A 63 -3.57 -16.34 28.56
CA LYS A 63 -4.97 -15.90 28.55
C LYS A 63 -5.63 -16.10 27.17
N TYR A 64 -4.86 -15.98 26.10
CA TYR A 64 -5.30 -16.07 24.71
C TYR A 64 -4.40 -17.10 24.00
N PRO A 65 -4.66 -18.40 24.21
CA PRO A 65 -3.82 -19.45 23.66
C PRO A 65 -3.82 -19.39 22.14
N ILE A 66 -2.61 -19.44 21.57
CA ILE A 66 -2.41 -19.42 20.13
C ILE A 66 -2.88 -20.79 19.57
N PRO A 67 -3.69 -20.81 18.51
CA PRO A 67 -4.13 -22.04 17.86
C PRO A 67 -2.95 -22.97 17.55
N LYS A 68 -3.08 -24.25 17.91
CA LYS A 68 -2.03 -25.26 17.69
C LYS A 68 -1.64 -25.39 16.22
N THR A 69 -2.57 -25.14 15.31
CA THR A 69 -2.35 -25.16 13.86
C THR A 69 -1.37 -24.07 13.42
N LEU A 70 -1.55 -22.83 13.91
CA LEU A 70 -0.64 -21.70 13.63
C LEU A 70 0.76 -21.95 14.20
N GLU A 71 0.84 -22.43 15.45
CA GLU A 71 2.12 -22.81 16.07
C GLU A 71 2.83 -23.93 15.28
N ALA A 72 2.08 -24.88 14.71
CA ALA A 72 2.64 -25.95 13.88
C ALA A 72 3.16 -25.43 12.53
N GLN A 73 2.39 -24.57 11.85
CA GLN A 73 2.82 -23.92 10.61
C GLN A 73 4.10 -23.11 10.80
N ASP A 74 4.16 -22.30 11.85
CA ASP A 74 5.35 -21.50 12.13
C ASP A 74 6.55 -22.35 12.55
N ARG A 75 6.34 -23.49 13.21
CA ARG A 75 7.42 -24.46 13.48
C ARG A 75 8.00 -25.02 12.19
N ILE A 76 7.17 -25.30 11.19
CA ILE A 76 7.61 -25.76 9.87
C ILE A 76 8.43 -24.64 9.20
N LEU A 77 7.92 -23.41 9.19
CA LEU A 77 8.61 -22.25 8.62
C LEU A 77 9.96 -22.00 9.30
N LEU A 78 10.01 -22.04 10.63
CA LEU A 78 11.25 -21.89 11.40
C LEU A 78 12.28 -22.99 11.09
N LYS A 79 11.83 -24.24 10.90
CA LYS A 79 12.71 -25.34 10.49
C LYS A 79 13.30 -25.11 9.11
N ALA A 80 12.48 -24.67 8.15
CA ALA A 80 12.93 -24.32 6.80
C ALA A 80 14.00 -23.21 6.85
N LEU A 81 13.72 -22.12 7.58
CA LEU A 81 14.65 -21.00 7.73
C LEU A 81 15.97 -21.39 8.40
N LYS A 82 15.94 -22.30 9.39
CA LYS A 82 17.15 -22.85 10.02
C LYS A 82 17.95 -23.74 9.06
N LYS A 83 17.29 -24.49 8.18
CA LYS A 83 17.94 -25.33 7.17
C LYS A 83 18.72 -24.47 6.18
N ASP A 84 18.13 -23.36 5.72
CA ASP A 84 18.83 -22.40 4.85
C ASP A 84 20.00 -21.71 5.55
N SER A 85 19.86 -21.36 6.83
CA SER A 85 20.95 -20.73 7.59
C SER A 85 22.21 -21.60 7.77
N LYS A 86 22.09 -22.93 7.59
CA LYS A 86 23.19 -23.88 7.64
C LYS A 86 23.92 -24.04 6.29
N LEU A 87 23.39 -23.51 5.19
CA LEU A 87 24.08 -23.42 3.90
C LEU A 87 25.16 -22.31 3.88
N LYS A 88 25.80 -22.01 5.02
CA LYS A 88 26.92 -21.07 5.17
C LYS A 88 28.26 -21.59 4.63
N ARG A 89 28.25 -22.39 3.57
CA ARG A 89 29.38 -22.47 2.65
C ARG A 89 28.88 -21.86 1.35
N ARG A 90 29.56 -20.78 0.89
CA ARG A 90 29.38 -20.29 -0.49
C ARG A 90 29.31 -21.52 -1.39
N PRO A 91 28.23 -21.76 -2.14
CA PRO A 91 28.25 -22.82 -3.12
C PRO A 91 29.37 -22.44 -4.11
N ARG A 92 30.48 -23.19 -4.08
CA ARG A 92 31.18 -23.45 -5.34
C ARG A 92 30.17 -24.25 -6.14
N TRP A 93 29.51 -23.58 -7.06
CA TRP A 93 28.68 -24.22 -8.06
C TRP A 93 29.51 -25.36 -8.67
N PRO A 94 29.10 -26.63 -8.52
CA PRO A 94 29.64 -27.68 -9.36
C PRO A 94 29.29 -27.30 -10.80
N SER A 95 30.24 -27.44 -11.73
CA SER A 95 29.93 -27.39 -13.15
C SER A 95 28.72 -28.29 -13.44
N PRO A 96 27.80 -27.86 -14.31
CA PRO A 96 26.58 -28.63 -14.57
C PRO A 96 26.97 -30.05 -15.04
N PRO A 97 26.33 -31.11 -14.49
CA PRO A 97 26.51 -32.44 -15.02
C PRO A 97 25.93 -32.52 -16.45
N PRO A 98 26.49 -33.37 -17.32
CA PRO A 98 25.98 -33.54 -18.66
C PRO A 98 24.51 -33.98 -18.60
N GLU A 99 23.67 -33.24 -19.33
CA GLU A 99 22.27 -33.58 -19.57
C GLU A 99 22.19 -34.98 -20.18
N ASN A 100 21.71 -35.95 -19.40
CA ASN A 100 20.88 -37.03 -19.91
C ASN A 100 20.28 -37.84 -18.77
N ASN A 101 18.99 -38.13 -18.92
CA ASN A 101 18.16 -39.10 -18.21
C ASN A 101 17.51 -38.66 -16.88
N TYR A 102 16.38 -37.94 -16.98
CA TYR A 102 15.15 -38.20 -16.19
C TYR A 102 13.90 -37.65 -16.94
N PRO A 103 12.71 -38.24 -16.74
CA PRO A 103 11.57 -38.11 -17.66
C PRO A 103 10.81 -36.79 -17.49
N VAL A 104 10.43 -36.25 -18.65
CA VAL A 104 9.73 -34.99 -18.88
C VAL A 104 8.38 -34.92 -18.14
N GLN A 105 8.31 -34.13 -17.07
CA GLN A 105 7.08 -33.39 -16.75
C GLN A 105 7.22 -32.02 -17.40
N ARG A 106 6.31 -31.70 -18.34
CA ARG A 106 6.28 -30.43 -19.09
C ARG A 106 6.25 -29.25 -18.13
N ARG A 107 7.42 -28.66 -17.86
CA ARG A 107 7.55 -27.24 -17.52
C ARG A 107 7.20 -26.47 -18.78
N LEU A 108 6.07 -25.77 -18.76
CA LEU A 108 5.90 -24.60 -19.59
C LEU A 108 6.87 -23.53 -19.07
N GLU A 109 8.06 -23.48 -19.65
CA GLU A 109 8.91 -22.31 -19.58
C GLU A 109 8.20 -21.21 -20.36
N VAL A 110 7.47 -20.35 -19.66
CA VAL A 110 7.04 -19.06 -20.20
C VAL A 110 8.14 -18.07 -19.89
N THR A 111 9.19 -18.08 -20.73
CA THR A 111 9.97 -16.88 -20.98
C THR A 111 9.11 -15.98 -21.85
N GLU A 112 8.67 -14.84 -21.32
CA GLU A 112 8.43 -13.62 -22.10
C GLU A 112 8.15 -12.46 -21.14
N ASP A 113 9.19 -11.64 -20.97
CA ASP A 113 9.07 -10.21 -20.70
C ASP A 113 8.50 -9.58 -21.97
N THR A 114 7.18 -9.44 -22.05
CA THR A 114 6.57 -8.62 -23.10
C THR A 114 5.32 -7.92 -22.57
N LEU A 115 5.35 -6.59 -22.69
CA LEU A 115 4.17 -5.77 -22.92
C LEU A 115 3.60 -6.18 -24.29
N CYS A 116 3.02 -7.37 -24.45
CA CYS A 116 2.51 -7.79 -25.75
C CYS A 116 1.09 -7.24 -25.99
N PRO A 117 0.82 -6.54 -27.11
CA PRO A 117 -0.52 -6.38 -27.64
C PRO A 117 -0.99 -7.72 -28.22
N GLY A 118 -2.26 -8.08 -27.96
CA GLY A 118 -2.91 -9.19 -28.70
C GLY A 118 -3.28 -10.44 -27.90
N LEU A 119 -3.34 -10.41 -26.57
CA LEU A 119 -4.08 -11.46 -25.86
C LEU A 119 -5.57 -11.26 -26.15
N GLN A 120 -6.13 -12.02 -27.10
CA GLN A 120 -7.57 -11.97 -27.38
C GLN A 120 -8.34 -12.22 -26.08
N LEU A 121 -9.10 -11.21 -25.64
CA LEU A 121 -10.02 -11.26 -24.52
C LEU A 121 -11.17 -12.22 -24.86
N GLN A 122 -10.94 -13.53 -24.76
CA GLN A 122 -12.02 -14.50 -24.91
C GLN A 122 -12.74 -14.67 -23.57
N ILE A 123 -13.71 -13.78 -23.33
CA ILE A 123 -14.67 -13.90 -22.23
C ILE A 123 -15.80 -14.81 -22.70
N SER A 124 -15.76 -16.10 -22.33
CA SER A 124 -16.90 -17.00 -22.51
C SER A 124 -17.87 -16.80 -21.34
N VAL A 125 -18.82 -15.88 -21.52
CA VAL A 125 -19.91 -15.66 -20.55
C VAL A 125 -21.23 -15.67 -21.32
N ALA A 126 -22.28 -16.20 -20.69
CA ALA A 126 -23.66 -16.16 -21.18
C ALA A 126 -24.07 -14.72 -21.58
N PRO A 127 -25.09 -14.53 -22.46
CA PRO A 127 -25.40 -13.24 -23.07
C PRO A 127 -26.03 -12.26 -22.06
N ASN A 128 -25.21 -11.74 -21.15
CA ASN A 128 -25.57 -10.68 -20.22
C ASN A 128 -25.12 -9.35 -20.82
N LYS A 129 -26.08 -8.46 -21.09
CA LYS A 129 -25.84 -7.15 -21.71
C LYS A 129 -24.82 -6.31 -20.93
N THR A 130 -24.88 -6.30 -19.60
CA THR A 130 -23.97 -5.51 -18.74
C THR A 130 -22.54 -6.04 -18.79
N VAL A 131 -22.36 -7.35 -18.89
CA VAL A 131 -21.03 -7.96 -19.07
C VAL A 131 -20.46 -7.58 -20.43
N LEU A 132 -21.27 -7.63 -21.49
CA LEU A 132 -20.87 -7.24 -22.85
C LEU A 132 -20.48 -5.75 -22.92
N GLU A 133 -21.23 -4.86 -22.27
CA GLU A 133 -20.90 -3.42 -22.20
C GLU A 133 -19.55 -3.18 -21.52
N LYS A 134 -19.28 -3.86 -20.40
CA LYS A 134 -18.00 -3.76 -19.69
C LYS A 134 -16.83 -4.37 -20.49
N GLN A 135 -17.10 -5.44 -21.22
CA GLN A 135 -16.13 -6.05 -22.11
C GLN A 135 -15.78 -5.11 -23.26
N GLN A 136 -16.79 -4.54 -23.94
CA GLN A 136 -16.59 -3.56 -25.01
C GLN A 136 -15.81 -2.34 -24.52
N PHE A 137 -16.13 -1.85 -23.31
CA PHE A 137 -15.35 -0.79 -22.66
C PHE A 137 -13.86 -1.16 -22.52
N LEU A 138 -13.56 -2.38 -22.04
CA LEU A 138 -12.19 -2.85 -21.89
C LEU A 138 -11.49 -3.05 -23.24
N GLU A 139 -12.17 -3.60 -24.24
CA GLU A 139 -11.65 -3.77 -25.59
C GLU A 139 -11.30 -2.42 -26.23
N ASN A 140 -12.13 -1.39 -26.01
CA ASN A 140 -11.83 -0.02 -26.45
C ASN A 140 -10.56 0.52 -25.78
N ILE A 141 -10.43 0.41 -24.45
CA ILE A 141 -9.22 0.86 -23.74
C ILE A 141 -7.99 0.06 -24.15
N ASP A 142 -8.11 -1.27 -24.30
CA ASP A 142 -7.01 -2.14 -24.74
C ASP A 142 -6.54 -1.77 -26.15
N GLY A 143 -7.47 -1.45 -27.06
CA GLY A 143 -7.16 -0.94 -28.40
C GLY A 143 -6.48 0.43 -28.42
N MET A 144 -6.65 1.24 -27.36
CA MET A 144 -5.95 2.51 -27.15
C MET A 144 -4.58 2.35 -26.49
N CYS A 145 -4.24 1.15 -26.01
CA CYS A 145 -2.96 0.92 -25.34
C CYS A 145 -1.81 0.91 -26.35
N LYS A 146 -0.71 1.57 -25.98
CA LYS A 146 0.57 1.49 -26.71
C LYS A 146 1.61 0.79 -25.86
N GLU A 147 2.53 0.09 -26.52
CA GLU A 147 3.74 -0.38 -25.85
C GLU A 147 4.55 0.84 -25.41
N ASP A 148 4.65 1.03 -24.10
CA ASP A 148 5.43 2.13 -23.54
C ASP A 148 6.01 1.79 -22.17
N ASP A 149 7.30 1.47 -22.18
CA ASP A 149 8.08 1.21 -20.99
C ASP A 149 8.43 2.49 -20.20
N SER A 150 8.30 3.67 -20.81
CA SER A 150 8.72 4.94 -20.21
C SER A 150 7.66 5.56 -19.30
N SER A 151 6.39 5.20 -19.45
CA SER A 151 5.28 5.78 -18.68
C SER A 151 5.09 5.21 -17.28
N ILE A 152 5.87 4.18 -16.93
CA ILE A 152 5.89 3.56 -15.60
C ILE A 152 7.28 3.75 -15.01
N THR A 153 7.37 4.09 -13.73
CA THR A 153 8.64 4.09 -13.00
C THR A 153 8.95 2.68 -12.53
N LYS A 154 9.90 2.01 -13.17
CA LYS A 154 10.38 0.70 -12.72
C LYS A 154 11.40 0.90 -11.60
N VAL A 155 11.24 0.19 -10.49
CA VAL A 155 12.22 0.16 -9.38
C VAL A 155 12.68 -1.28 -9.16
N THR A 156 13.94 -1.43 -8.79
CA THR A 156 14.57 -2.76 -8.65
C THR A 156 15.26 -2.97 -7.30
N CYS A 157 15.41 -1.91 -6.50
CA CYS A 157 16.04 -2.00 -5.19
C CYS A 157 15.41 -1.06 -4.14
N ASP A 158 15.72 -1.34 -2.87
CA ASP A 158 15.20 -0.63 -1.70
C ASP A 158 15.52 0.86 -1.73
N GLU A 159 16.74 1.22 -2.13
CA GLU A 159 17.22 2.60 -2.17
C GLU A 159 16.45 3.44 -3.19
N GLU A 160 16.28 2.93 -4.42
CA GLU A 160 15.49 3.58 -5.48
C GLU A 160 14.06 3.84 -5.01
N PHE A 161 13.41 2.82 -4.47
CA PHE A 161 12.02 2.92 -4.04
C PHE A 161 11.86 3.88 -2.85
N THR A 162 12.78 3.84 -1.89
CA THR A 162 12.81 4.76 -0.74
C THR A 162 12.99 6.21 -1.18
N GLN A 163 13.90 6.48 -2.12
CA GLN A 163 14.11 7.84 -2.61
C GLN A 163 12.91 8.34 -3.40
N LEU A 164 12.29 7.48 -4.20
CA LEU A 164 11.11 7.82 -4.96
C LEU A 164 9.94 8.24 -4.06
N LEU A 165 9.69 7.51 -2.97
CA LEU A 165 8.63 7.86 -2.01
C LEU A 165 8.87 9.16 -1.23
N LYS A 166 10.11 9.68 -1.23
CA LYS A 166 10.50 10.94 -0.57
C LYS A 166 10.40 12.17 -1.46
N GLN A 167 10.07 12.00 -2.74
CA GLN A 167 9.91 13.08 -3.70
C GLN A 167 8.53 13.01 -4.37
N PRO A 168 8.04 14.11 -4.98
CA PRO A 168 6.85 14.04 -5.81
C PRO A 168 7.10 13.13 -7.03
N PHE A 169 6.14 12.27 -7.35
CA PHE A 169 6.15 11.47 -8.57
C PHE A 169 4.79 11.47 -9.25
N LYS A 170 4.81 11.42 -10.58
CA LYS A 170 3.63 11.48 -11.47
C LYS A 170 3.46 10.22 -12.33
N LYS A 171 4.21 9.16 -12.05
CA LYS A 171 4.13 7.88 -12.78
C LYS A 171 3.87 6.76 -11.79
N ALA A 172 3.06 5.78 -12.19
CA ALA A 172 2.87 4.59 -11.38
C ALA A 172 4.22 3.90 -11.21
N VAL A 173 4.42 3.26 -10.07
CA VAL A 173 5.69 2.62 -9.72
C VAL A 173 5.49 1.12 -9.75
N LEU A 174 6.35 0.41 -10.47
CA LEU A 174 6.28 -1.03 -10.61
C LEU A 174 7.58 -1.67 -10.12
N TRP A 175 7.45 -2.58 -9.16
CA TRP A 175 8.53 -3.45 -8.72
C TRP A 175 8.13 -4.90 -8.99
N LYS A 176 8.71 -5.47 -10.05
CA LYS A 176 8.51 -6.88 -10.41
C LYS A 176 9.14 -7.80 -9.39
N LYS A 177 8.44 -8.87 -9.01
CA LYS A 177 8.93 -9.88 -8.06
C LYS A 177 9.36 -9.32 -6.70
N TYR A 178 8.80 -8.18 -6.27
CA TYR A 178 9.07 -7.54 -4.97
C TYR A 178 9.05 -8.52 -3.79
N THR A 179 8.11 -9.47 -3.76
CA THR A 179 7.99 -10.41 -2.64
C THR A 179 9.09 -11.48 -2.57
N GLN A 180 9.94 -11.61 -3.60
CA GLN A 180 11.14 -12.47 -3.53
C GLN A 180 12.12 -11.96 -2.48
N ASP A 181 12.31 -10.64 -2.43
CA ASP A 181 13.18 -9.97 -1.45
C ASP A 181 12.43 -9.58 -0.17
N HIS A 182 11.11 -9.35 -0.29
CA HIS A 182 10.22 -8.92 0.80
C HIS A 182 9.01 -9.85 1.00
N PRO A 183 9.20 -11.08 1.52
CA PRO A 183 8.11 -12.02 1.72
C PRO A 183 7.01 -11.49 2.66
N LEU A 184 5.75 -11.62 2.26
CA LEU A 184 4.57 -11.21 3.02
C LEU A 184 4.04 -12.34 3.93
N HIS A 185 4.85 -12.79 4.89
CA HIS A 185 4.50 -13.93 5.74
C HIS A 185 3.19 -13.74 6.52
N GLY A 186 2.35 -14.77 6.60
CA GLY A 186 1.13 -14.74 7.41
C GLY A 186 -0.03 -13.96 6.79
N LEU A 187 0.06 -13.59 5.51
CA LEU A 187 -1.12 -13.39 4.67
C LEU A 187 -1.52 -14.71 4.02
N PRO A 188 -2.80 -14.92 3.72
CA PRO A 188 -3.25 -16.05 2.93
C PRO A 188 -2.57 -16.09 1.56
N SER A 189 -2.15 -17.26 1.11
CA SER A 189 -1.50 -17.44 -0.20
C SER A 189 -2.48 -17.63 -1.36
N SER A 190 -3.75 -17.88 -1.06
CA SER A 190 -4.79 -18.17 -2.06
C SER A 190 -6.17 -17.75 -1.56
N ILE A 191 -7.14 -17.66 -2.47
CA ILE A 191 -8.54 -17.35 -2.12
C ILE A 191 -9.13 -18.42 -1.18
N PRO A 192 -8.96 -19.74 -1.41
CA PRO A 192 -9.40 -20.76 -0.46
C PRO A 192 -8.80 -20.58 0.94
N ASP A 193 -7.49 -20.29 1.04
CA ASP A 193 -6.83 -20.03 2.33
C ASP A 193 -7.47 -18.82 3.03
N LEU A 194 -7.69 -17.72 2.30
CA LEU A 194 -8.33 -16.51 2.83
C LEU A 194 -9.72 -16.82 3.39
N LEU A 195 -10.58 -17.48 2.60
CA LEU A 195 -11.95 -17.78 3.02
C LEU A 195 -11.97 -18.72 4.24
N GLN A 196 -11.03 -19.66 4.33
CA GLN A 196 -10.88 -20.52 5.49
C GLN A 196 -10.43 -19.73 6.73
N GLU A 197 -9.45 -18.84 6.59
CA GLU A 197 -8.95 -18.02 7.70
C GLU A 197 -10.01 -17.03 8.20
N LEU A 198 -10.75 -16.38 7.31
CA LEU A 198 -11.87 -15.50 7.65
C LEU A 198 -12.96 -16.26 8.43
N ARG A 199 -13.25 -17.50 8.05
CA ARG A 199 -14.18 -18.37 8.79
C ARG A 199 -13.68 -18.67 10.20
N LEU A 200 -12.39 -18.96 10.36
CA LEU A 200 -11.80 -19.28 11.67
C LEU A 200 -11.88 -18.09 12.65
N ILE A 201 -11.87 -16.86 12.15
CA ILE A 201 -12.01 -15.64 12.97
C ILE A 201 -13.47 -15.17 13.10
N GLY A 202 -14.44 -15.97 12.63
CA GLY A 202 -15.86 -15.74 12.85
C GLY A 202 -16.56 -14.84 11.83
N ILE A 203 -15.90 -14.47 10.73
CA ILE A 203 -16.57 -13.80 9.60
C ILE A 203 -17.50 -14.80 8.91
N LYS A 204 -18.72 -14.38 8.62
CA LYS A 204 -19.76 -15.24 8.02
C LYS A 204 -20.02 -14.93 6.55
N GLU A 205 -19.89 -13.67 6.20
CA GLU A 205 -20.21 -13.13 4.88
C GLU A 205 -19.23 -12.02 4.49
N LEU A 206 -19.12 -11.78 3.19
CA LEU A 206 -18.40 -10.66 2.59
C LEU A 206 -19.32 -9.96 1.59
N ASP A 207 -19.17 -8.65 1.47
CA ASP A 207 -19.79 -7.90 0.39
C ASP A 207 -19.11 -8.26 -0.93
N VAL A 208 -19.93 -8.58 -1.94
CA VAL A 208 -19.47 -8.86 -3.29
C VAL A 208 -20.04 -7.86 -4.27
N TYR A 209 -19.19 -7.46 -5.21
CA TYR A 209 -19.58 -6.80 -6.42
C TYR A 209 -19.88 -7.85 -7.49
N ASN A 210 -21.11 -7.90 -8.01
CA ASN A 210 -21.46 -8.69 -9.19
C ASN A 210 -21.50 -7.81 -10.43
N TYR A 211 -20.54 -7.97 -11.33
CA TYR A 211 -20.44 -7.16 -12.55
C TYR A 211 -21.49 -7.50 -13.61
N ALA A 212 -22.23 -8.59 -13.44
CA ALA A 212 -23.33 -9.00 -14.30
C ALA A 212 -24.70 -8.48 -13.82
N ALA A 213 -24.78 -7.83 -12.65
CA ALA A 213 -26.04 -7.39 -12.06
C ALA A 213 -26.17 -5.86 -12.02
N THR A 214 -27.41 -5.37 -12.09
CA THR A 214 -27.74 -3.94 -11.93
C THR A 214 -27.62 -3.47 -10.48
N LYS A 215 -27.81 -4.38 -9.52
CA LYS A 215 -27.51 -4.16 -8.10
C LYS A 215 -26.13 -4.74 -7.82
N THR A 216 -25.17 -3.85 -7.63
CA THR A 216 -23.76 -4.19 -7.74
C THR A 216 -23.23 -4.82 -6.47
N ASN A 217 -23.55 -4.28 -5.30
CA ASN A 217 -23.06 -4.77 -4.01
C ASN A 217 -24.14 -5.51 -3.20
N TYR A 218 -23.82 -6.73 -2.76
CA TYR A 218 -24.64 -7.49 -1.82
C TYR A 218 -23.79 -8.50 -1.04
N PRO A 219 -24.20 -8.91 0.17
CA PRO A 219 -23.45 -9.89 0.95
C PRO A 219 -23.58 -11.31 0.38
N LYS A 220 -22.49 -12.07 0.43
CA LYS A 220 -22.45 -13.52 0.21
C LYS A 220 -21.79 -14.24 1.36
N THR A 221 -22.33 -15.39 1.73
CA THR A 221 -21.72 -16.23 2.76
C THR A 221 -20.39 -16.80 2.29
N LEU A 222 -19.49 -17.09 3.24
CA LEU A 222 -18.20 -17.71 2.89
C LEU A 222 -18.36 -19.08 2.22
N ASN A 223 -19.44 -19.84 2.48
CA ASN A 223 -19.72 -21.10 1.78
C ASN A 223 -20.02 -20.86 0.30
N GLU A 224 -20.90 -19.92 -0.01
CA GLU A 224 -21.22 -19.56 -1.40
C GLU A 224 -19.99 -19.07 -2.15
N LEU A 225 -19.10 -18.34 -1.48
CA LEU A 225 -17.84 -17.89 -2.09
C LEU A 225 -16.87 -19.05 -2.34
N ILE A 226 -16.75 -19.99 -1.41
CA ILE A 226 -15.93 -21.20 -1.63
C ILE A 226 -16.44 -21.97 -2.83
N GLU A 227 -17.77 -22.18 -2.92
CA GLU A 227 -18.39 -22.84 -4.07
C GLU A 227 -18.16 -22.07 -5.37
N HIS A 228 -18.26 -20.73 -5.32
CA HIS A 228 -18.04 -19.86 -6.46
C HIS A 228 -16.61 -19.97 -7.00
N PHE A 229 -15.59 -19.85 -6.15
CA PHE A 229 -14.18 -19.90 -6.55
C PHE A 229 -13.67 -21.32 -6.85
N ALA A 230 -14.42 -22.36 -6.48
CA ALA A 230 -14.16 -23.74 -6.87
C ALA A 230 -14.82 -24.13 -8.20
N ALA A 231 -15.82 -23.37 -8.66
CA ALA A 231 -16.52 -23.65 -9.90
C ALA A 231 -15.62 -23.39 -11.13
N PRO A 232 -15.77 -24.15 -12.23
CA PRO A 232 -15.02 -23.88 -13.45
C PRO A 232 -15.25 -22.46 -13.99
N PRO A 233 -14.23 -21.76 -14.50
CA PRO A 233 -14.39 -20.45 -15.10
C PRO A 233 -15.46 -20.40 -16.19
N GLY A 234 -16.17 -19.27 -16.31
CA GLY A 234 -17.24 -19.07 -17.29
C GLY A 234 -18.58 -19.72 -16.94
N THR A 235 -18.64 -20.56 -15.89
CA THR A 235 -19.89 -21.19 -15.45
C THR A 235 -20.73 -20.31 -14.51
N ARG A 236 -20.17 -19.19 -14.05
CA ARG A 236 -20.77 -18.26 -13.08
C ARG A 236 -20.46 -16.82 -13.48
N ASP A 237 -21.32 -15.90 -13.04
CA ASP A 237 -21.08 -14.47 -13.18
C ASP A 237 -19.82 -14.05 -12.43
N PRO A 238 -19.01 -13.14 -12.97
CA PRO A 238 -17.80 -12.69 -12.32
C PRO A 238 -18.11 -11.87 -11.05
N LEU A 239 -17.58 -12.33 -9.92
CA LEU A 239 -17.66 -11.66 -8.62
C LEU A 239 -16.33 -11.01 -8.21
N ASN A 240 -16.43 -9.96 -7.40
CA ASN A 240 -15.28 -9.28 -6.83
C ASN A 240 -15.55 -8.83 -5.40
N CYS A 241 -14.71 -9.27 -4.46
CA CYS A 241 -14.74 -8.81 -3.08
C CYS A 241 -13.70 -7.68 -2.96
N LEU A 242 -14.17 -6.43 -2.97
CA LEU A 242 -13.31 -5.25 -3.05
C LEU A 242 -12.86 -4.70 -1.68
N ASP A 243 -13.65 -4.95 -0.63
CA ASP A 243 -13.48 -4.26 0.66
C ASP A 243 -13.17 -5.23 1.81
N ILE A 244 -12.39 -6.29 1.54
CA ILE A 244 -11.98 -7.22 2.59
C ILE A 244 -10.90 -6.53 3.43
N ARG A 245 -11.28 -5.92 4.56
CA ARG A 245 -10.33 -5.35 5.51
C ARG A 245 -9.28 -6.39 5.91
N ASN A 246 -8.02 -5.97 5.99
CA ASN A 246 -6.99 -6.83 6.54
C ASN A 246 -7.23 -7.08 8.04
N LEU A 247 -7.73 -8.27 8.39
CA LEU A 247 -7.92 -8.72 9.77
C LEU A 247 -6.70 -9.49 10.30
N PHE A 248 -5.66 -9.62 9.48
CA PHE A 248 -4.38 -10.23 9.83
C PHE A 248 -3.42 -9.17 10.38
N ILE A 249 -2.19 -9.57 10.67
CA ILE A 249 -1.16 -8.61 11.07
C ILE A 249 -0.84 -7.70 9.88
N SER A 250 -0.65 -6.41 10.17
CA SER A 250 -0.26 -5.43 9.15
C SER A 250 1.01 -5.85 8.42
N ARG A 251 0.94 -5.82 7.08
CA ARG A 251 1.99 -6.21 6.14
C ARG A 251 2.34 -5.11 5.14
N VAL A 252 2.01 -3.84 5.44
CA VAL A 252 2.49 -2.70 4.65
C VAL A 252 3.98 -2.83 4.36
N PRO A 253 4.42 -2.71 3.09
CA PRO A 253 5.82 -2.63 2.71
C PRO A 253 6.60 -1.67 3.62
N ALA A 254 7.78 -2.06 4.08
CA ALA A 254 8.55 -1.26 5.04
C ALA A 254 8.81 0.17 4.53
N HIS A 255 9.17 0.29 3.24
CA HIS A 255 9.36 1.57 2.54
C HIS A 255 8.13 2.47 2.59
N ILE A 256 6.94 1.89 2.36
CA ILE A 256 5.67 2.61 2.41
C ILE A 256 5.35 3.01 3.86
N ASN A 257 5.52 2.10 4.81
CA ASN A 257 5.29 2.40 6.23
C ASN A 257 6.20 3.52 6.77
N ASP A 258 7.41 3.65 6.23
CA ASP A 258 8.35 4.71 6.60
C ASP A 258 8.01 6.05 5.92
N ALA A 259 7.43 6.01 4.72
CA ALA A 259 6.99 7.20 3.97
C ALA A 259 5.56 7.67 4.33
N ASP A 260 4.75 6.81 4.96
CA ASP A 260 3.35 7.09 5.29
C ASP A 260 3.23 8.20 6.33
N PHE A 261 2.85 9.38 5.85
CA PHE A 261 2.73 10.60 6.61
C PHE A 261 1.58 10.53 7.62
N LEU A 262 0.49 9.84 7.32
CA LEU A 262 -0.60 9.65 8.28
C LEU A 262 -0.15 8.77 9.44
N ARG A 263 0.59 7.69 9.15
CA ARG A 263 1.21 6.86 10.19
C ARG A 263 2.18 7.67 11.05
N LEU A 264 3.00 8.53 10.43
CA LEU A 264 3.88 9.45 11.15
C LEU A 264 3.10 10.41 12.05
N SER A 265 2.07 11.07 11.54
CA SER A 265 1.18 11.96 12.28
C SER A 265 0.62 11.28 13.52
N ARG A 266 -0.01 10.11 13.35
CA ARG A 266 -0.58 9.32 14.44
C ARG A 266 0.44 8.88 15.47
N ARG A 267 1.66 8.50 15.05
CA ARG A 267 2.74 8.21 15.99
C ARG A 267 3.09 9.43 16.82
N ARG A 268 3.18 10.62 16.23
CA ARG A 268 3.47 11.87 16.96
C ARG A 268 2.34 12.26 17.92
N HIS A 269 1.09 12.20 17.48
CA HIS A 269 -0.07 12.55 18.34
C HIS A 269 -0.35 11.48 19.42
N GLY A 270 -0.08 10.21 19.12
CA GLY A 270 -0.29 9.07 20.02
C GLY A 270 0.83 8.82 21.04
N SER A 271 2.02 9.43 20.85
CA SER A 271 3.18 9.26 21.74
C SER A 271 3.25 10.25 22.90
N SER A 272 2.18 11.01 23.18
CA SER A 272 2.06 11.74 24.45
C SER A 272 2.31 10.79 25.63
N ALA A 273 3.25 11.17 26.51
CA ALA A 273 3.65 10.39 27.69
C ALA A 273 2.47 10.02 28.63
N ARG A 274 1.31 10.66 28.45
CA ARG A 274 0.07 10.42 29.22
C ARG A 274 -0.94 9.49 28.53
N ALA A 275 -0.65 8.96 27.33
CA ALA A 275 -1.58 8.06 26.64
C ALA A 275 -1.60 6.66 27.31
N SER A 276 -2.80 6.21 27.70
CA SER A 276 -2.99 4.89 28.33
C SER A 276 -2.55 3.75 27.41
N LYS A 277 -2.17 2.61 28.00
CA LYS A 277 -1.71 1.41 27.28
C LYS A 277 -2.75 0.89 26.27
N ALA A 278 -4.04 1.05 26.56
CA ALA A 278 -5.14 0.70 25.65
C ALA A 278 -5.21 1.64 24.43
N LYS A 279 -4.91 2.93 24.61
CA LYS A 279 -4.87 3.92 23.52
C LYS A 279 -3.72 3.65 22.56
N LYS A 280 -2.55 3.23 23.07
CA LYS A 280 -1.40 2.80 22.26
C LYS A 280 -1.66 1.51 21.47
N MET A 281 -2.40 0.57 22.05
CA MET A 281 -2.79 -0.67 21.37
C MET A 281 -3.82 -0.40 20.26
N ARG A 282 -4.83 0.44 20.52
CA ARG A 282 -5.78 0.88 19.49
C ARG A 282 -5.10 1.61 18.34
N SER A 283 -4.15 2.51 18.62
CA SER A 283 -3.41 3.18 17.54
C SER A 283 -2.60 2.20 16.66
N MET A 284 -2.13 1.07 17.21
CA MET A 284 -1.46 0.04 16.41
C MET A 284 -2.43 -0.74 15.52
N LEU A 285 -3.64 -1.01 16.01
CA LEU A 285 -4.71 -1.63 15.22
C LEU A 285 -5.27 -0.66 14.16
N ASP A 286 -5.38 0.63 14.48
CA ASP A 286 -5.82 1.69 13.57
C ASP A 286 -4.91 1.86 12.33
N PHE A 287 -3.68 1.33 12.36
CA PHE A 287 -2.78 1.35 11.22
C PHE A 287 -3.12 0.31 10.14
N ALA A 288 -3.74 -0.81 10.52
CA ALA A 288 -4.22 -1.83 9.57
C ALA A 288 -5.53 -1.40 8.87
N ASP A 289 -6.16 -0.30 9.31
CA ASP A 289 -7.48 0.13 8.85
C ASP A 289 -7.50 0.65 7.41
N ARG A 290 -6.33 0.76 6.78
CA ARG A 290 -6.20 1.13 5.38
C ARG A 290 -5.59 0.03 4.52
N GLU A 291 -5.37 -1.14 5.10
CA GLU A 291 -4.97 -2.33 4.37
C GLU A 291 -6.21 -3.14 3.99
N PHE A 292 -6.20 -3.67 2.78
CA PHE A 292 -7.30 -4.45 2.24
C PHE A 292 -6.76 -5.65 1.45
N LEU A 293 -7.63 -6.64 1.28
CA LEU A 293 -7.45 -7.77 0.38
C LEU A 293 -8.52 -7.68 -0.70
N LEU A 294 -8.16 -7.99 -1.94
CA LEU A 294 -9.12 -8.13 -3.03
C LEU A 294 -9.16 -9.60 -3.45
N ALA A 295 -10.36 -10.19 -3.45
CA ALA A 295 -10.59 -11.52 -3.98
C ALA A 295 -11.49 -11.42 -5.21
N SER A 296 -10.91 -11.60 -6.39
CA SER A 296 -11.59 -11.39 -7.67
C SER A 296 -11.66 -12.67 -8.46
N SER A 297 -12.86 -13.00 -8.94
CA SER A 297 -13.04 -14.10 -9.87
C SER A 297 -12.50 -13.73 -11.26
N GLN A 298 -12.37 -14.74 -12.11
CA GLN A 298 -11.88 -14.58 -13.47
C GLN A 298 -12.93 -13.81 -14.28
N ASN A 299 -12.47 -12.95 -15.16
CA ASN A 299 -13.26 -12.03 -15.99
C ASN A 299 -13.94 -10.89 -15.21
N SER A 300 -13.55 -10.63 -13.96
CA SER A 300 -14.00 -9.45 -13.22
C SER A 300 -13.39 -8.17 -13.80
N ILE A 301 -14.24 -7.15 -14.00
CA ILE A 301 -13.92 -5.88 -14.67
C ILE A 301 -14.30 -4.70 -13.78
N SER A 302 -13.31 -3.97 -13.27
CA SER A 302 -13.50 -2.66 -12.66
C SER A 302 -13.25 -1.60 -13.73
N THR A 303 -14.27 -0.78 -14.03
CA THR A 303 -14.17 0.30 -15.02
C THR A 303 -13.34 1.47 -14.48
N LEU A 304 -13.13 2.51 -15.28
CA LEU A 304 -12.31 3.67 -14.89
C LEU A 304 -12.82 4.34 -13.62
N HIS A 305 -11.97 4.42 -12.60
CA HIS A 305 -12.20 5.11 -11.33
C HIS A 305 -10.86 5.62 -10.76
N GLY A 306 -10.95 6.47 -9.74
CA GLY A 306 -9.83 6.94 -8.95
C GLY A 306 -10.04 6.55 -7.49
N ASP A 307 -8.95 6.21 -6.81
CA ASP A 307 -9.02 5.76 -5.42
C ASP A 307 -9.47 6.87 -4.46
N THR A 308 -10.19 6.45 -3.43
CA THR A 308 -10.85 7.33 -2.47
C THR A 308 -9.90 8.20 -1.66
N ALA A 309 -10.34 9.43 -1.43
CA ALA A 309 -9.74 10.44 -0.57
C ALA A 309 -8.28 10.77 -0.92
N GLY A 310 -7.90 10.65 -2.20
CA GLY A 310 -6.57 11.00 -2.69
C GLY A 310 -5.45 10.21 -2.03
N GLY A 311 -5.73 9.00 -1.55
CA GLY A 311 -4.69 8.08 -1.11
C GLY A 311 -3.77 7.70 -2.26
N LEU A 312 -2.50 7.49 -1.97
CA LEU A 312 -1.68 6.61 -2.80
C LEU A 312 -2.09 5.18 -2.49
N THR A 313 -2.13 4.34 -3.50
CA THR A 313 -2.51 2.94 -3.34
C THR A 313 -1.35 2.05 -3.71
N TYR A 314 -1.04 1.08 -2.86
CA TYR A 314 -0.17 -0.02 -3.24
C TYR A 314 -0.98 -1.30 -3.40
N ILE A 315 -0.61 -2.11 -4.39
CA ILE A 315 -1.20 -3.42 -4.66
C ILE A 315 -0.06 -4.43 -4.86
N ILE A 316 -0.15 -5.56 -4.16
CA ILE A 316 0.72 -6.71 -4.32
C ILE A 316 -0.14 -7.92 -4.70
N VAL A 317 0.20 -8.58 -5.80
CA VAL A 317 -0.51 -9.81 -6.21
C VAL A 317 0.00 -10.97 -5.37
N LEU A 318 -0.89 -11.64 -4.64
CA LEU A 318 -0.56 -12.84 -3.86
C LEU A 318 -0.74 -14.11 -4.69
N SER A 319 -1.82 -14.19 -5.47
CA SER A 319 -2.09 -15.28 -6.43
C SER A 319 -2.87 -14.80 -7.65
N GLY A 320 -2.81 -15.56 -8.73
CA GLY A 320 -3.50 -15.25 -9.99
C GLY A 320 -2.84 -14.12 -10.76
N ARG A 321 -3.64 -13.40 -11.55
CA ARG A 321 -3.16 -12.33 -12.43
C ARG A 321 -4.17 -11.19 -12.50
N LYS A 322 -3.65 -9.97 -12.62
CA LYS A 322 -4.42 -8.75 -12.83
C LYS A 322 -3.79 -7.92 -13.94
N THR A 323 -4.63 -7.18 -14.65
CA THR A 323 -4.20 -6.23 -15.68
C THR A 323 -4.74 -4.86 -15.31
N TRP A 324 -3.84 -3.90 -15.09
CA TRP A 324 -4.18 -2.51 -14.86
C TRP A 324 -4.09 -1.71 -16.15
N TYR A 325 -5.08 -0.86 -16.39
CA TYR A 325 -5.10 0.09 -17.48
C TYR A 325 -5.06 1.50 -16.90
N LEU A 326 -4.04 2.26 -17.27
CA LEU A 326 -3.82 3.63 -16.77
C LEU A 326 -3.69 4.59 -17.96
N PRO A 327 -4.20 5.83 -17.87
CA PRO A 327 -3.80 6.86 -18.82
C PRO A 327 -2.28 7.02 -18.81
N ARG A 328 -1.69 7.20 -19.99
CA ARG A 328 -0.24 7.33 -20.18
C ARG A 328 0.32 8.53 -19.41
N LEU A 329 -0.41 9.64 -19.46
CA LEU A 329 -0.19 10.82 -18.65
C LEU A 329 -1.30 10.88 -17.62
N PHE A 330 -0.94 10.91 -16.33
CA PHE A 330 -1.90 11.24 -15.30
C PHE A 330 -1.41 12.46 -14.52
N ASP A 331 -2.11 13.56 -14.71
CA ASP A 331 -1.90 14.81 -14.00
C ASP A 331 -3.24 15.33 -13.47
N ARG A 332 -3.31 16.64 -13.24
CA ARG A 332 -4.55 17.26 -12.78
C ARG A 332 -5.67 17.08 -13.81
N GLU A 333 -5.38 17.23 -15.09
CA GLU A 333 -6.38 17.16 -16.16
C GLU A 333 -6.98 15.77 -16.24
N SER A 334 -6.17 14.72 -16.12
CA SER A 334 -6.64 13.33 -16.13
C SER A 334 -7.64 13.02 -15.00
N SER A 335 -7.43 13.61 -13.82
CA SER A 335 -8.37 13.50 -12.70
C SER A 335 -9.66 14.28 -12.95
N GLU A 336 -9.60 15.44 -13.60
CA GLU A 336 -10.78 16.26 -13.93
C GLU A 336 -11.59 15.65 -15.08
N ILE A 337 -10.93 15.02 -16.06
CA ILE A 337 -11.58 14.19 -17.10
C ILE A 337 -12.39 13.09 -16.41
N LEU A 338 -11.79 12.35 -15.48
CA LEU A 338 -12.48 11.30 -14.74
C LEU A 338 -13.67 11.87 -13.95
N ALA A 339 -13.46 13.00 -13.27
CA ALA A 339 -14.50 13.64 -12.46
C ALA A 339 -15.68 14.16 -13.28
N THR A 340 -15.46 14.47 -14.56
CA THR A 340 -16.47 15.01 -15.47
C THR A 340 -17.24 13.89 -16.18
N PHE A 341 -16.52 12.88 -16.68
CA PHE A 341 -17.09 11.88 -17.58
C PHE A 341 -17.16 10.47 -16.99
N GLY A 342 -16.51 10.21 -15.86
CA GLY A 342 -16.40 8.88 -15.27
C GLY A 342 -15.81 7.88 -16.27
N SER A 343 -16.37 6.66 -16.29
CA SER A 343 -15.95 5.62 -17.24
C SER A 343 -16.57 5.75 -18.64
N SER A 344 -17.38 6.77 -18.92
CA SER A 344 -18.20 6.81 -20.16
C SER A 344 -17.45 7.21 -21.42
N THR A 345 -16.33 7.94 -21.29
CA THR A 345 -15.55 8.46 -22.42
C THR A 345 -14.05 8.17 -22.27
N PRO A 346 -13.60 6.91 -22.37
CA PRO A 346 -12.18 6.59 -22.36
C PRO A 346 -11.38 7.34 -23.44
N GLU A 347 -12.01 7.69 -24.57
CA GLU A 347 -11.44 8.48 -25.66
C GLU A 347 -11.11 9.94 -25.29
N ALA A 348 -11.58 10.42 -24.14
CA ALA A 348 -11.16 11.72 -23.60
C ALA A 348 -9.71 11.71 -23.09
N TYR A 349 -9.13 10.51 -22.90
CA TYR A 349 -7.71 10.34 -22.64
C TYR A 349 -6.97 10.08 -23.95
N ASP A 350 -5.82 10.72 -24.14
CA ASP A 350 -5.03 10.56 -25.38
C ASP A 350 -4.61 9.10 -25.62
N GLU A 351 -4.01 8.47 -24.61
CA GLU A 351 -3.42 7.13 -24.71
C GLU A 351 -3.47 6.41 -23.36
N PHE A 352 -3.52 5.07 -23.41
CA PHE A 352 -3.44 4.20 -22.25
C PHE A 352 -2.15 3.37 -22.25
N ILE A 353 -1.77 2.92 -21.05
CA ILE A 353 -0.78 1.89 -20.81
C ILE A 353 -1.43 0.71 -20.10
N LYS A 354 -0.88 -0.47 -20.36
CA LYS A 354 -1.32 -1.75 -19.80
C LYS A 354 -0.23 -2.34 -18.92
N ILE A 355 -0.59 -2.74 -17.70
CA ILE A 355 0.32 -3.33 -16.73
C ILE A 355 -0.21 -4.69 -16.29
N ASP A 356 0.43 -5.76 -16.75
CA ASP A 356 0.14 -7.10 -16.24
C ASP A 356 0.91 -7.35 -14.94
N LEU A 357 0.17 -7.59 -13.85
CA LEU A 357 0.71 -7.93 -12.54
C LEU A 357 0.59 -9.43 -12.30
N ARG A 358 1.71 -10.03 -11.91
CA ARG A 358 1.85 -11.46 -11.56
C ARG A 358 2.15 -11.62 -10.07
N PRO A 359 2.01 -12.84 -9.51
CA PRO A 359 2.27 -13.06 -8.10
C PRO A 359 3.65 -12.56 -7.67
N GLY A 360 3.66 -11.73 -6.63
CA GLY A 360 4.83 -11.09 -6.08
C GLY A 360 5.18 -9.72 -6.64
N ASP A 361 4.51 -9.25 -7.69
CA ASP A 361 4.68 -7.89 -8.21
C ASP A 361 4.03 -6.86 -7.27
N LEU A 362 4.67 -5.70 -7.11
CA LEU A 362 4.16 -4.53 -6.39
C LEU A 362 3.90 -3.39 -7.39
N LEU A 363 2.68 -2.86 -7.38
CA LEU A 363 2.29 -1.63 -8.06
C LEU A 363 1.99 -0.54 -7.02
N VAL A 364 2.50 0.67 -7.21
CA VAL A 364 2.11 1.86 -6.44
C VAL A 364 1.53 2.92 -7.37
N MET A 365 0.30 3.33 -7.09
CA MET A 365 -0.41 4.38 -7.81
C MET A 365 -0.36 5.67 -6.97
N PRO A 366 0.00 6.82 -7.56
CA PRO A 366 -0.07 8.11 -6.88
C PRO A 366 -1.52 8.62 -6.77
N PRO A 367 -1.75 9.74 -6.05
CA PRO A 367 -3.10 10.21 -5.74
C PRO A 367 -3.93 10.50 -6.99
N GLY A 368 -5.14 9.94 -7.04
CA GLY A 368 -6.14 10.22 -8.07
C GLY A 368 -5.79 9.69 -9.45
N CYS A 369 -4.89 8.70 -9.55
CA CYS A 369 -4.58 8.01 -10.79
C CYS A 369 -5.85 7.31 -11.34
N PRO A 370 -6.42 7.77 -12.47
CA PRO A 370 -7.53 7.07 -13.10
C PRO A 370 -7.06 5.69 -13.55
N HIS A 371 -7.83 4.65 -13.25
CA HIS A 371 -7.47 3.30 -13.65
C HIS A 371 -8.68 2.38 -13.84
N ALA A 372 -8.52 1.43 -14.74
CA ALA A 372 -9.42 0.29 -14.91
C ALA A 372 -8.64 -1.01 -14.65
N VAL A 373 -9.36 -2.06 -14.23
CA VAL A 373 -8.74 -3.33 -13.82
C VAL A 373 -9.49 -4.49 -14.43
N PHE A 374 -8.74 -5.36 -15.12
CA PHE A 374 -9.21 -6.65 -15.59
C PHE A 374 -8.57 -7.79 -14.78
N THR A 375 -9.37 -8.81 -14.48
CA THR A 375 -8.92 -9.98 -13.73
C THR A 375 -8.95 -11.23 -14.61
N PRO A 376 -7.88 -11.51 -15.37
CA PRO A 376 -7.86 -12.65 -16.31
C PRO A 376 -7.89 -14.03 -15.65
N GLU A 377 -7.56 -14.13 -14.35
CA GLU A 377 -7.53 -15.37 -13.58
C GLU A 377 -8.05 -15.08 -12.17
N HIS A 378 -8.58 -16.08 -11.46
CA HIS A 378 -8.91 -15.92 -10.03
C HIS A 378 -7.71 -15.34 -9.29
N SER A 379 -7.87 -14.16 -8.70
CA SER A 379 -6.76 -13.42 -8.13
C SER A 379 -7.05 -13.00 -6.70
N LEU A 380 -6.03 -13.19 -5.86
CA LEU A 380 -5.95 -12.61 -4.53
C LEU A 380 -4.86 -11.54 -4.55
N THR A 381 -5.22 -10.33 -4.15
CA THR A 381 -4.25 -9.24 -3.96
C THR A 381 -4.31 -8.69 -2.54
N PHE A 382 -3.19 -8.15 -2.09
CA PHE A 382 -3.07 -7.40 -0.85
C PHE A 382 -2.67 -5.98 -1.17
N GLY A 383 -3.36 -5.02 -0.59
CA GLY A 383 -3.12 -3.62 -0.86
C GLY A 383 -3.36 -2.74 0.35
N GLY A 384 -3.21 -1.46 0.11
CA GLY A 384 -3.59 -0.45 1.07
C GLY A 384 -3.38 0.95 0.56
N ALA A 385 -4.03 1.89 1.23
CA ALA A 385 -3.91 3.30 0.95
C ALA A 385 -3.03 4.01 1.98
N PHE A 386 -2.20 4.94 1.52
CA PHE A 386 -1.27 5.72 2.33
C PHE A 386 -1.09 7.13 1.78
N TYR A 387 -0.45 8.00 2.55
CA TYR A 387 -0.16 9.38 2.13
C TYR A 387 1.32 9.65 2.29
N THR A 388 1.93 10.40 1.37
CA THR A 388 3.30 10.88 1.55
C THR A 388 3.29 12.40 1.64
N LEU A 389 4.20 12.97 2.42
CA LEU A 389 4.32 14.42 2.54
C LEU A 389 4.53 15.11 1.18
N PRO A 390 5.43 14.63 0.28
CA PRO A 390 5.66 15.26 -1.03
C PRO A 390 4.43 15.30 -1.94
N LEU A 391 3.45 14.42 -1.74
CA LEU A 391 2.24 14.33 -2.56
C LEU A 391 0.98 14.78 -1.81
N LEU A 392 1.08 15.25 -0.56
CA LEU A 392 -0.06 15.63 0.25
C LEU A 392 -0.90 16.75 -0.38
N GLY A 393 -0.27 17.70 -1.08
CA GLY A 393 -0.98 18.73 -1.84
C GLY A 393 -1.81 18.16 -3.00
N SER A 394 -1.30 17.12 -3.68
CA SER A 394 -2.07 16.39 -4.68
C SER A 394 -3.21 15.60 -4.05
N SER A 395 -2.97 14.91 -2.93
CA SER A 395 -4.02 14.20 -2.19
C SER A 395 -5.18 15.13 -1.76
N LEU A 396 -4.87 16.33 -1.25
CA LEU A 396 -5.88 17.35 -0.92
C LEU A 396 -6.68 17.80 -2.14
N ARG A 397 -6.02 17.98 -3.29
CA ARG A 397 -6.70 18.35 -4.53
C ARG A 397 -7.67 17.23 -4.96
N ILE A 398 -7.22 15.97 -4.95
CA ILE A 398 -8.07 14.82 -5.30
C ILE A 398 -9.25 14.68 -4.34
N LEU A 399 -9.04 14.91 -3.04
CA LEU A 399 -10.14 14.97 -2.08
C LEU A 399 -11.21 15.99 -2.50
N GLY A 400 -10.82 17.19 -2.95
CA GLY A 400 -11.74 18.21 -3.44
C GLY A 400 -12.43 17.85 -4.77
N ILE A 401 -11.71 17.17 -5.67
CA ILE A 401 -12.28 16.67 -6.93
C ILE A 401 -13.34 15.61 -6.65
N GLN A 402 -13.02 14.60 -5.83
CA GLN A 402 -13.97 13.55 -5.45
C GLN A 402 -15.16 14.12 -4.69
N ASP A 403 -14.96 15.12 -3.82
CA ASP A 403 -16.06 15.75 -3.08
C ASP A 403 -17.10 16.40 -4.00
N ARG A 404 -16.65 16.95 -5.13
CA ARG A 404 -17.51 17.55 -6.14
C ARG A 404 -18.15 16.49 -7.05
N ALA A 405 -17.39 15.47 -7.45
CA ALA A 405 -17.81 14.49 -8.45
C ALA A 405 -18.52 13.26 -7.88
N GLY A 406 -18.37 12.98 -6.58
CA GLY A 406 -18.91 11.80 -5.92
C GLY A 406 -18.55 10.50 -6.64
N HIS A 407 -19.58 9.67 -6.87
CA HIS A 407 -19.43 8.37 -7.52
C HIS A 407 -19.03 8.39 -9.00
N ILE A 408 -18.99 9.57 -9.63
CA ILE A 408 -18.44 9.69 -10.99
C ILE A 408 -16.92 9.45 -10.95
N PHE A 409 -16.26 9.92 -9.89
CA PHE A 409 -14.80 9.81 -9.75
C PHE A 409 -14.35 8.51 -9.08
N SER A 410 -14.97 8.13 -7.95
CA SER A 410 -14.60 6.95 -7.16
C SER A 410 -15.78 6.00 -6.99
N ASN A 411 -15.49 4.70 -6.83
CA ASN A 411 -16.47 3.70 -6.45
C ASN A 411 -16.87 3.75 -4.96
N GLU A 412 -16.18 4.56 -4.13
CA GLU A 412 -16.50 4.72 -2.71
C GLU A 412 -16.73 6.21 -2.35
N ASP A 413 -17.44 6.42 -1.25
CA ASP A 413 -17.65 7.75 -0.69
C ASP A 413 -16.50 8.22 0.20
N ILE A 414 -16.31 9.53 0.26
CA ILE A 414 -15.42 10.14 1.26
C ILE A 414 -16.03 9.93 2.65
N SER A 415 -15.34 9.20 3.52
CA SER A 415 -15.78 8.98 4.89
C SER A 415 -15.40 10.15 5.81
N GLU A 416 -16.08 10.28 6.96
CA GLU A 416 -15.65 11.22 8.02
C GLU A 416 -14.22 10.94 8.50
N ARG A 417 -13.81 9.66 8.45
CA ARG A 417 -12.47 9.24 8.83
C ARG A 417 -11.42 9.79 7.87
N ASP A 418 -11.72 9.84 6.57
CA ASP A 418 -10.82 10.43 5.58
C ASP A 418 -10.59 11.91 5.85
N LEU A 419 -11.67 12.66 6.10
CA LEU A 419 -11.58 14.08 6.47
C LEU A 419 -10.77 14.27 7.76
N THR A 420 -10.99 13.41 8.77
CA THR A 420 -10.24 13.45 10.03
C THR A 420 -8.75 13.16 9.82
N ASN A 421 -8.41 12.22 8.93
CA ASN A 421 -7.02 11.91 8.58
C ASN A 421 -6.29 13.14 8.01
N PHE A 422 -6.94 13.90 7.12
CA PHE A 422 -6.36 15.12 6.57
C PHE A 422 -6.17 16.21 7.64
N ILE A 423 -7.14 16.39 8.55
CA ILE A 423 -6.98 17.33 9.67
C ILE A 423 -5.77 16.95 10.53
N GLU A 424 -5.57 15.66 10.79
CA GLU A 424 -4.43 15.16 11.58
C GLU A 424 -3.09 15.41 10.87
N MET A 425 -3.02 15.14 9.57
CA MET A 425 -1.83 15.39 8.75
C MET A 425 -1.51 16.89 8.68
N LEU A 426 -2.50 17.75 8.45
CA LEU A 426 -2.31 19.21 8.39
C LEU A 426 -1.79 19.80 9.70
N LYS A 427 -2.35 19.38 10.85
CA LYS A 427 -1.82 19.75 12.17
C LYS A 427 -0.38 19.30 12.38
N THR A 428 -0.02 18.16 11.80
CA THR A 428 1.36 17.65 11.85
C THR A 428 2.29 18.51 11.01
N CYS A 429 1.87 18.93 9.81
CA CYS A 429 2.64 19.87 8.99
C CYS A 429 2.90 21.18 9.73
N GLU A 430 1.88 21.76 10.37
CA GLU A 430 2.02 22.99 11.16
C GLU A 430 3.03 22.83 12.31
N ALA A 431 2.94 21.72 13.06
CA ALA A 431 3.87 21.43 14.15
C ALA A 431 5.31 21.26 13.64
N LEU A 432 5.51 20.48 12.57
CA LEU A 432 6.85 20.24 12.01
C LEU A 432 7.47 21.51 11.40
N LEU A 433 6.65 22.39 10.81
CA LEU A 433 7.10 23.70 10.32
C LEU A 433 7.59 24.60 11.48
N ARG A 434 6.85 24.66 12.59
CA ARG A 434 7.26 25.40 13.79
C ARG A 434 8.52 24.84 14.45
N GLU A 435 8.67 23.52 14.44
CA GLU A 435 9.87 22.82 14.92
C GLU A 435 11.06 22.94 13.95
N LYS A 436 10.90 23.62 12.80
CA LYS A 436 11.91 23.75 11.73
C LYS A 436 12.38 22.40 11.16
N LEU A 437 11.54 21.37 11.27
CA LEU A 437 11.76 20.06 10.66
C LEU A 437 11.23 19.99 9.23
N LEU A 438 10.38 20.94 8.83
CA LEU A 438 9.98 21.17 7.44
C LEU A 438 10.33 22.58 7.01
N SER A 439 10.70 22.70 5.74
CA SER A 439 10.88 23.99 5.08
C SER A 439 9.56 24.50 4.48
N PRO A 440 9.38 25.83 4.33
CA PRO A 440 8.26 26.42 3.61
C PRO A 440 8.04 25.80 2.21
N GLY A 441 9.12 25.57 1.46
CA GLY A 441 9.05 25.02 0.11
C GLY A 441 8.43 23.61 0.04
N GLN A 442 8.62 22.77 1.05
CA GLN A 442 8.00 21.44 1.12
C GLN A 442 6.48 21.48 1.33
N LEU A 443 5.93 22.61 1.77
CA LEU A 443 4.50 22.80 2.00
C LEU A 443 3.81 23.62 0.91
N ALA A 444 4.55 24.10 -0.09
CA ALA A 444 4.03 24.97 -1.15
C ALA A 444 2.77 24.38 -1.83
N SER A 445 2.82 23.09 -2.21
CA SER A 445 1.68 22.43 -2.84
C SER A 445 0.48 22.20 -1.91
N VAL A 446 0.72 22.15 -0.60
CA VAL A 446 -0.34 21.97 0.41
C VAL A 446 -1.08 23.28 0.61
N VAL A 447 -0.36 24.38 0.81
CA VAL A 447 -0.96 25.70 1.05
C VAL A 447 -1.59 26.30 -0.22
N SER A 448 -1.11 25.91 -1.40
CA SER A 448 -1.73 26.29 -2.69
C SER A 448 -2.95 25.44 -3.05
N SER A 449 -3.37 24.49 -2.21
CA SER A 449 -4.53 23.64 -2.51
C SER A 449 -5.83 24.41 -2.25
N ASN A 450 -6.61 24.64 -3.30
CA ASN A 450 -7.94 25.27 -3.21
C ASN A 450 -9.04 24.25 -2.86
N THR A 451 -8.72 23.27 -2.02
CA THR A 451 -9.67 22.21 -1.64
C THR A 451 -10.83 22.81 -0.84
N PHE A 452 -12.06 22.47 -1.23
CA PHE A 452 -13.31 23.02 -0.64
C PHE A 452 -13.43 24.55 -0.78
N ALA A 453 -13.18 25.07 -1.99
CA ALA A 453 -13.34 26.49 -2.30
C ALA A 453 -14.77 27.00 -2.06
N GLU A 454 -15.77 26.16 -2.36
CA GLU A 454 -17.19 26.46 -2.13
C GLU A 454 -17.56 26.41 -0.64
N PRO A 455 -18.53 27.22 -0.19
CA PRO A 455 -19.12 27.09 1.14
C PRO A 455 -19.64 25.67 1.38
N THR A 456 -19.44 25.15 2.59
CA THR A 456 -19.91 23.81 2.96
C THR A 456 -20.40 23.79 4.40
N ASP A 457 -21.53 23.13 4.63
CA ASP A 457 -22.09 22.90 5.98
C ASP A 457 -21.37 21.77 6.73
N ASN A 458 -20.47 21.06 6.05
CA ASN A 458 -19.68 20.00 6.69
C ASN A 458 -18.55 20.61 7.52
N ARG A 459 -18.71 20.55 8.84
CA ARG A 459 -17.76 21.07 9.83
C ARG A 459 -16.33 20.54 9.66
N LEU A 460 -16.14 19.29 9.21
CA LEU A 460 -14.81 18.72 9.00
C LEU A 460 -14.13 19.32 7.77
N LYS A 461 -14.87 19.52 6.67
CA LYS A 461 -14.35 20.20 5.47
C LYS A 461 -13.98 21.65 5.77
N GLN A 462 -14.82 22.36 6.53
CA GLN A 462 -14.50 23.70 7.03
C GLN A 462 -13.22 23.69 7.87
N THR A 463 -13.07 22.70 8.77
CA THR A 463 -11.86 22.55 9.58
C THR A 463 -10.62 22.35 8.72
N ILE A 464 -10.68 21.54 7.66
CA ILE A 464 -9.57 21.36 6.71
C ILE A 464 -9.18 22.70 6.08
N ARG A 465 -10.15 23.47 5.58
CA ARG A 465 -9.91 24.81 4.98
C ARG A 465 -9.28 25.79 5.96
N GLU A 466 -9.75 25.81 7.20
CA GLU A 466 -9.17 26.63 8.26
C GLU A 466 -7.72 26.23 8.59
N GLN A 467 -7.43 24.92 8.63
CA GLN A 467 -6.07 24.42 8.85
C GLN A 467 -5.13 24.78 7.69
N ILE A 468 -5.57 24.69 6.43
CA ILE A 468 -4.78 25.12 5.27
C ILE A 468 -4.46 26.62 5.35
N THR A 469 -5.46 27.46 5.64
CA THR A 469 -5.27 28.91 5.83
C THR A 469 -4.27 29.23 6.96
N ARG A 470 -4.35 28.51 8.09
CA ARG A 470 -3.38 28.68 9.19
C ARG A 470 -1.97 28.28 8.78
N LEU A 471 -1.83 27.17 8.07
CA LEU A 471 -0.56 26.68 7.59
C LEU A 471 0.06 27.67 6.59
N GLN A 472 -0.75 28.26 5.70
CA GLN A 472 -0.30 29.30 4.78
C GLN A 472 0.31 30.51 5.51
N ARG A 473 -0.37 31.04 6.53
CA ARG A 473 0.15 32.16 7.33
C ARG A 473 1.46 31.81 8.04
N GLU A 474 1.59 30.59 8.55
CA GLU A 474 2.84 30.14 9.19
C GLU A 474 3.98 29.99 8.17
N VAL A 475 3.68 29.52 6.95
CA VAL A 475 4.64 29.46 5.84
C VAL A 475 5.13 30.87 5.46
N GLU A 476 4.22 31.83 5.28
CA GLU A 476 4.53 33.23 4.97
C GLU A 476 5.41 33.86 6.06
N LYS A 477 5.00 33.72 7.33
CA LYS A 477 5.78 34.19 8.49
C LYS A 477 7.18 33.60 8.53
N ARG A 478 7.35 32.32 8.18
CA ARG A 478 8.65 31.65 8.18
C ARG A 478 9.57 32.20 7.08
N ILE A 479 9.01 32.44 5.89
CA ILE A 479 9.73 33.06 4.76
C ILE A 479 10.22 34.46 5.13
N GLU A 480 9.38 35.27 5.78
CA GLU A 480 9.75 36.62 6.24
C GLU A 480 10.89 36.59 7.29
N GLN A 481 10.80 35.66 8.25
CA GLN A 481 11.83 35.48 9.28
C GLN A 481 13.18 35.07 8.70
N ASP A 482 13.18 34.10 7.78
CA ASP A 482 14.39 33.61 7.14
C ASP A 482 15.00 34.70 6.22
N SER A 483 14.17 35.48 5.53
CA SER A 483 14.61 36.64 4.73
C SER A 483 15.27 37.73 5.58
N SER A 484 14.66 38.03 6.74
CA SER A 484 15.19 39.02 7.69
C SER A 484 16.52 38.58 8.31
N GLN A 485 16.67 37.28 8.61
CA GLN A 485 17.94 36.72 9.09
C GLN A 485 19.06 36.82 8.05
N ILE A 486 18.76 36.53 6.77
CA ILE A 486 19.74 36.68 5.69
C ILE A 486 20.19 38.14 5.57
N HIS A 487 19.27 39.10 5.58
CA HIS A 487 19.61 40.52 5.48
C HIS A 487 20.47 41.00 6.66
N SER A 488 20.17 40.54 7.89
CA SER A 488 20.97 40.86 9.07
C SER A 488 22.38 40.24 9.04
N THR A 489 22.51 39.02 8.49
CA THR A 489 23.79 38.31 8.40
C THR A 489 24.67 38.92 7.32
N THR A 490 24.10 39.29 6.17
CA THR A 490 24.81 40.00 5.10
C THR A 490 25.25 41.38 5.54
N ALA A 491 24.42 42.12 6.29
CA ALA A 491 24.80 43.40 6.87
C ALA A 491 25.95 43.27 7.89
N ALA A 492 25.89 42.26 8.77
CA ALA A 492 26.98 41.99 9.72
C ALA A 492 28.28 41.58 9.03
N HIS A 493 28.21 40.82 7.93
CA HIS A 493 29.39 40.42 7.16
C HIS A 493 30.01 41.59 6.40
N LEU A 494 29.19 42.49 5.83
CA LEU A 494 29.67 43.73 5.19
C LEU A 494 30.34 44.68 6.20
N VAL A 495 29.81 44.79 7.43
CA VAL A 495 30.45 45.56 8.52
C VAL A 495 31.76 44.90 8.98
N SER A 496 31.83 43.57 9.00
CA SER A 496 33.06 42.82 9.33
C SER A 496 34.16 43.01 8.29
N ILE A 497 33.82 43.07 7.00
CA ILE A 497 34.80 43.29 5.92
C ILE A 497 35.34 44.73 5.98
N GLN A 498 34.48 45.72 6.25
CA GLN A 498 34.92 47.12 6.43
C GLN A 498 35.84 47.35 7.65
N HIS A 499 35.84 46.44 8.63
CA HIS A 499 36.75 46.49 9.78
C HIS A 499 38.06 45.71 9.58
N GLN A 500 38.21 44.91 8.53
CA GLN A 500 39.48 44.25 8.19
C GLN A 500 40.31 45.05 7.17
N ASP A 501 39.69 45.98 6.44
CA ASP A 501 40.36 46.90 5.50
C ASP A 501 40.69 48.28 6.11
N ARG A 502 40.61 48.42 7.44
CA ARG A 502 41.14 49.56 8.22
C ARG A 502 42.16 49.05 9.23
#